data_AF-A0A9X0C0M8-F1
#
_entry.id   AF-A0A9X0C0M8-F1
#
_cell.length_a   1.000
_cell.length_b   1.000
_cell.length_c   1.000
_cell.angle_alpha   90.00
_cell.angle_beta   90.00
_cell.angle_gamma   90.00
#
_symmetry.space_group_name_H-M   'P 1'
#
loop_
_entity.id
_entity.type
_entity.pdbx_description
1 polymer ?
#
loop_
_entity_poly.entity_id
_entity_poly.type
_entity_poly.pdbx_seq_one_letter_code
_entity_poly.pdbx_strand_id
1 'polypeptide(L)'
;MICSRWLATLLGGSLAIQGTLAAVTVQVDDENSLKTAAKTVASDMMDFYNSRDSKDIPGKFDGTWWEGGSMFMTLIQYWWLTGDSQFNAAIQAGMYWQKGDDDFFPSNYSQYLGNDDQVFWGLAAITAAEVNFPELSGQPSWVSLAQGVFNTQVPRWDTSSCHGGMRWQIWPYQSGYLTKNAISNGGLFQLAARLALYTKNATYAEWAERIWDWSATTPLLKQKNWNIADSTTCETQCTDHGDWQWTYNYATFITGAGYMHNYTNGTATKWKEGVQGLLGSSEQFYPTQGYNNAGGNVLSEITCEPIDKCDRNQKTFKAYFSNWLALITTIVPGTSDLIMPKLRTSAQAAVETCTGGSNGNLCGTKWYSRQTDPANELALEQEMSVLGVLNANLIRFKNQAPLSADNGGTSKSNPNAGTNSTNQQAPIMNQVTTGDRAGAGILTFVFVTGWAVAVTWMIRGG
;
A
#
# COMPACT_ATOMS: atom_id res chain seq x y z
N MET A 1 66.39 -30.19 49.37
CA MET A 1 65.38 -29.61 50.29
C MET A 1 65.21 -28.17 49.81
N ILE A 2 64.11 -27.76 49.18
CA ILE A 2 62.75 -27.62 49.73
C ILE A 2 61.73 -27.85 48.60
N CYS A 3 60.60 -28.45 48.96
CA CYS A 3 59.57 -28.99 48.10
C CYS A 3 58.23 -28.28 48.37
N SER A 4 57.45 -27.98 47.30
CA SER A 4 56.01 -28.27 47.15
C SER A 4 54.90 -27.47 47.89
N ARG A 5 53.87 -27.11 47.09
CA ARG A 5 52.42 -26.82 47.36
C ARG A 5 52.10 -25.45 48.00
N TRP A 6 51.18 -24.63 47.48
CA TRP A 6 49.74 -24.90 47.27
C TRP A 6 49.08 -24.02 46.18
N LEU A 7 48.12 -24.63 45.46
CA LEU A 7 47.02 -23.99 44.72
C LEU A 7 46.05 -23.28 45.68
N ALA A 8 45.45 -22.15 45.27
CA ALA A 8 43.99 -21.96 45.26
C ALA A 8 43.56 -20.53 44.79
N THR A 9 42.58 -20.53 43.87
CA THR A 9 41.49 -19.54 43.68
C THR A 9 41.79 -18.09 43.29
N LEU A 10 41.33 -17.70 42.08
CA LEU A 10 40.12 -16.85 41.94
C LEU A 10 39.66 -16.71 40.48
N LEU A 11 38.61 -17.49 40.17
CA LEU A 11 37.44 -17.19 39.35
C LEU A 11 37.64 -16.50 37.98
N GLY A 12 37.58 -17.33 36.93
CA GLY A 12 37.25 -16.89 35.59
C GLY A 12 35.83 -16.35 35.51
N GLY A 13 35.71 -15.07 35.11
CA GLY A 13 34.47 -14.50 34.64
C GLY A 13 34.19 -15.01 33.23
N SER A 14 33.46 -16.10 33.11
CA SER A 14 32.79 -16.47 31.87
C SER A 14 31.67 -15.45 31.63
N LEU A 15 31.95 -14.39 30.88
CA LEU A 15 30.92 -13.61 30.20
C LEU A 15 30.22 -14.57 29.23
N ALA A 16 29.15 -15.20 29.72
CA ALA A 16 28.16 -15.80 28.85
C ALA A 16 27.56 -14.66 28.03
N ILE A 17 28.09 -14.46 26.82
CA ILE A 17 27.34 -13.84 25.74
C ILE A 17 26.17 -14.80 25.53
N GLN A 18 25.07 -14.58 26.24
CA GLN A 18 23.78 -15.08 25.81
C GLN A 18 23.52 -14.36 24.50
N GLY A 19 23.96 -14.95 23.39
CA GLY A 19 23.42 -14.61 22.10
C GLY A 19 21.93 -14.82 22.24
N THR A 20 21.16 -13.73 22.24
CA THR A 20 19.72 -13.78 22.07
C THR A 20 19.51 -14.56 20.77
N LEU A 21 19.10 -15.82 20.90
CA LEU A 21 18.61 -16.59 19.76
C LEU A 21 17.58 -15.71 19.06
N ALA A 22 17.74 -15.49 17.75
CA ALA A 22 16.74 -14.77 16.97
C ALA A 22 15.38 -15.41 17.22
N ALA A 23 14.45 -14.66 17.80
CA ALA A 23 13.19 -15.22 18.27
C ALA A 23 12.23 -15.48 17.09
N VAL A 24 12.46 -14.81 15.95
CA VAL A 24 11.91 -15.18 14.64
C VAL A 24 13.00 -15.85 13.80
N THR A 25 12.70 -17.04 13.26
CA THR A 25 13.55 -17.74 12.29
C THR A 25 12.70 -18.23 11.13
N VAL A 26 13.29 -18.33 9.94
CA VAL A 26 12.56 -18.78 8.74
C VAL A 26 13.41 -19.72 7.90
N GLN A 27 12.81 -20.84 7.52
CA GLN A 27 13.26 -21.71 6.44
C GLN A 27 12.27 -21.53 5.30
N VAL A 28 12.63 -20.74 4.29
CA VAL A 28 11.71 -20.34 3.20
C VAL A 28 11.23 -21.52 2.35
N ASP A 29 11.89 -22.68 2.46
CA ASP A 29 11.46 -23.92 1.82
C ASP A 29 10.39 -24.71 2.57
N ASP A 30 10.19 -24.41 3.85
CA ASP A 30 9.26 -25.09 4.76
C ASP A 30 8.02 -24.23 5.02
N GLU A 31 6.86 -24.76 4.62
CA GLU A 31 5.55 -24.09 4.81
C GLU A 31 5.26 -23.80 6.28
N ASN A 32 5.56 -24.73 7.19
CA ASN A 32 5.29 -24.56 8.62
C ASN A 32 6.23 -23.52 9.24
N SER A 33 7.49 -23.49 8.80
CA SER A 33 8.44 -22.45 9.23
C SER A 33 7.95 -21.06 8.81
N LEU A 34 7.51 -20.89 7.56
CA LEU A 34 6.92 -19.64 7.07
C LEU A 34 5.65 -19.25 7.83
N LYS A 35 4.72 -20.19 8.05
CA LYS A 35 3.49 -19.94 8.83
C LYS A 35 3.80 -19.51 10.27
N THR A 36 4.81 -20.11 10.89
CA THR A 36 5.23 -19.77 12.25
C THR A 36 5.81 -18.35 12.30
N ALA A 37 6.73 -18.02 11.40
CA ALA A 37 7.28 -16.66 11.31
C ALA A 37 6.19 -15.63 11.02
N ALA A 38 5.31 -15.90 10.05
CA ALA A 38 4.21 -15.01 9.70
C ALA A 38 3.23 -14.80 10.87
N LYS A 39 2.97 -15.85 11.66
CA LYS A 39 2.12 -15.74 12.86
C LYS A 39 2.72 -14.83 13.92
N THR A 40 4.02 -14.93 14.19
CA THR A 40 4.70 -14.06 15.14
C THR A 40 4.61 -12.61 14.69
N VAL A 41 5.05 -12.30 13.46
CA VAL A 41 5.03 -10.95 12.89
C VAL A 41 3.61 -10.38 12.82
N ALA A 42 2.61 -11.19 12.44
CA ALA A 42 1.21 -10.74 12.42
C ALA A 42 0.66 -10.43 13.83
N SER A 43 1.13 -11.16 14.85
CA SER A 43 0.75 -10.90 16.24
C SER A 43 1.38 -9.60 16.75
N ASP A 44 2.67 -9.39 16.48
CA ASP A 44 3.38 -8.15 16.83
C ASP A 44 2.74 -6.93 16.12
N MET A 45 2.36 -7.07 14.85
CA MET A 45 1.61 -6.03 14.12
C MET A 45 0.25 -5.74 14.78
N MET A 46 -0.45 -6.76 15.27
CA MET A 46 -1.72 -6.59 15.96
C MET A 46 -1.58 -5.95 17.35
N ASP A 47 -0.43 -6.12 18.02
CA ASP A 47 -0.15 -5.42 19.28
C ASP A 47 -0.01 -3.91 19.07
N PHE A 48 0.62 -3.46 17.99
CA PHE A 48 0.61 -2.04 17.59
C PHE A 48 -0.81 -1.54 17.29
N TYR A 49 -1.61 -2.31 16.55
CA TYR A 49 -3.01 -1.95 16.34
C TYR A 49 -3.76 -1.81 17.66
N ASN A 50 -3.64 -2.76 18.58
CA ASN A 50 -4.38 -2.74 19.84
C ASN A 50 -3.92 -1.64 20.81
N SER A 51 -2.67 -1.16 20.68
CA SER A 51 -2.08 -0.13 21.55
C SER A 51 -2.28 1.30 21.06
N ARG A 52 -2.78 1.50 19.84
CA ARG A 52 -3.06 2.83 19.26
C ARG A 52 -4.03 3.65 20.10
N ASP A 53 -3.90 4.98 20.05
CA ASP A 53 -4.77 5.89 20.80
C ASP A 53 -6.20 5.87 20.25
N SER A 54 -6.33 5.71 18.92
CA SER A 54 -7.61 5.58 18.21
C SER A 54 -8.29 4.21 18.32
N LYS A 55 -7.97 3.37 19.32
CA LYS A 55 -8.50 2.01 19.44
C LYS A 55 -10.03 1.91 19.49
N ASP A 56 -10.70 2.95 20.00
CA ASP A 56 -12.17 3.05 20.05
C ASP A 56 -12.81 3.26 18.67
N ILE A 57 -12.00 3.49 17.64
CA ILE A 57 -12.41 3.62 16.24
C ILE A 57 -11.76 2.45 15.48
N PRO A 58 -12.45 1.31 15.33
CA PRO A 58 -11.96 0.17 14.59
C PRO A 58 -11.46 0.54 13.19
N GLY A 59 -10.29 0.01 12.81
CA GLY A 59 -9.71 0.19 11.48
C GLY A 59 -9.04 1.52 11.21
N LYS A 60 -9.11 2.50 12.10
CA LYS A 60 -8.37 3.76 11.95
C LYS A 60 -7.08 3.74 12.78
N PHE A 61 -6.04 4.39 12.26
CA PHE A 61 -4.80 4.67 12.97
C PHE A 61 -4.66 6.16 13.34
N ASP A 62 -3.69 6.46 14.20
CA ASP A 62 -3.38 7.82 14.61
C ASP A 62 -2.63 8.54 13.50
N GLY A 63 -3.09 9.74 13.14
CA GLY A 63 -2.49 10.55 12.06
C GLY A 63 -2.66 10.00 10.63
N THR A 64 -3.21 8.80 10.44
CA THR A 64 -3.43 8.19 9.12
C THR A 64 -4.70 7.35 9.10
N TRP A 65 -5.36 7.27 7.95
CA TRP A 65 -6.59 6.51 7.77
C TRP A 65 -6.43 5.34 6.79
N TRP A 66 -5.70 5.55 5.70
CA TRP A 66 -5.49 4.53 4.66
C TRP A 66 -4.72 3.29 5.15
N GLU A 67 -3.82 3.47 6.11
CA GLU A 67 -2.95 2.41 6.63
C GLU A 67 -3.75 1.28 7.29
N GLY A 68 -4.94 1.57 7.81
CA GLY A 68 -5.86 0.56 8.32
C GLY A 68 -6.32 -0.41 7.24
N GLY A 69 -6.75 0.11 6.08
CA GLY A 69 -7.14 -0.70 4.94
C GLY A 69 -5.98 -1.55 4.44
N SER A 70 -4.79 -0.95 4.42
CA SER A 70 -3.56 -1.63 4.04
C SER A 70 -3.16 -2.78 4.98
N MET A 71 -3.17 -2.54 6.29
CA MET A 71 -2.92 -3.55 7.31
C MET A 71 -3.90 -4.71 7.17
N PHE A 72 -5.19 -4.40 7.02
CA PHE A 72 -6.22 -5.44 6.87
C PHE A 72 -6.09 -6.22 5.57
N MET A 73 -5.73 -5.59 4.46
CA MET A 73 -5.39 -6.31 3.22
C MET A 73 -4.29 -7.35 3.47
N THR A 74 -3.22 -6.96 4.18
CA THR A 74 -2.10 -7.85 4.51
C THR A 74 -2.54 -8.99 5.44
N LEU A 75 -3.40 -8.71 6.42
CA LEU A 75 -3.92 -9.74 7.33
C LEU A 75 -4.93 -10.69 6.69
N ILE A 76 -5.73 -10.22 5.73
CA ILE A 76 -6.63 -11.06 4.93
C ILE A 76 -5.81 -12.09 4.15
N GLN A 77 -4.70 -11.66 3.55
CA GLN A 77 -3.77 -12.55 2.85
C GLN A 77 -3.12 -13.55 3.81
N TYR A 78 -2.70 -13.08 5.00
CA TYR A 78 -2.18 -13.95 6.05
C TYR A 78 -3.21 -15.05 6.42
N TRP A 79 -4.46 -14.69 6.69
CA TRP A 79 -5.52 -15.67 6.97
C TRP A 79 -5.66 -16.67 5.84
N TRP A 80 -5.72 -16.20 4.59
CA TRP A 80 -5.93 -17.05 3.43
C TRP A 80 -4.79 -18.05 3.22
N LEU A 81 -3.54 -17.61 3.43
CA LEU A 81 -2.33 -18.40 3.20
C LEU A 81 -2.01 -19.35 4.36
N THR A 82 -2.32 -18.96 5.60
CA THR A 82 -1.98 -19.75 6.79
C THR A 82 -3.14 -20.60 7.30
N GLY A 83 -4.38 -20.16 7.08
CA GLY A 83 -5.59 -20.68 7.71
C GLY A 83 -5.84 -20.16 9.14
N ASP A 84 -4.95 -19.31 9.67
CA ASP A 84 -5.11 -18.75 11.02
C ASP A 84 -6.14 -17.62 11.03
N SER A 85 -7.22 -17.81 11.79
CA SER A 85 -8.38 -16.93 11.84
C SER A 85 -8.44 -16.01 13.06
N GLN A 86 -7.39 -16.01 13.90
CA GLN A 86 -7.37 -15.26 15.16
C GLN A 86 -7.65 -13.75 15.02
N PHE A 87 -7.37 -13.16 13.86
CA PHE A 87 -7.55 -11.72 13.61
C PHE A 87 -8.81 -11.38 12.81
N ASN A 88 -9.58 -12.38 12.35
CA ASN A 88 -10.70 -12.16 11.44
C ASN A 88 -11.76 -11.22 12.03
N ALA A 89 -12.05 -11.34 13.32
CA ALA A 89 -13.02 -10.48 13.99
C ALA A 89 -12.57 -9.00 14.01
N ALA A 90 -11.28 -8.74 14.24
CA ALA A 90 -10.74 -7.38 14.23
C ALA A 90 -10.77 -6.76 12.83
N ILE A 91 -10.42 -7.55 11.80
CA ILE A 91 -10.48 -7.17 10.40
C ILE A 91 -11.93 -6.82 10.01
N GLN A 92 -12.89 -7.70 10.29
CA GLN A 92 -14.30 -7.46 9.98
C GLN A 92 -14.83 -6.22 10.69
N ALA A 93 -14.55 -6.08 11.99
CA ALA A 93 -14.97 -4.91 12.76
C ALA A 93 -14.39 -3.61 12.18
N GLY A 94 -13.10 -3.59 11.84
CA GLY A 94 -12.44 -2.41 11.28
C GLY A 94 -12.92 -2.06 9.88
N MET A 95 -12.98 -3.02 8.95
CA MET A 95 -13.43 -2.78 7.59
C MET A 95 -14.88 -2.33 7.53
N TYR A 96 -15.79 -2.96 8.28
CA TYR A 96 -17.18 -2.52 8.29
C TYR A 96 -17.42 -1.20 9.03
N TRP A 97 -16.56 -0.85 10.00
CA TRP A 97 -16.64 0.47 10.64
C TRP A 97 -16.26 1.59 9.67
N GLN A 98 -15.24 1.38 8.85
CA GLN A 98 -14.70 2.40 7.94
C GLN A 98 -15.43 2.47 6.59
N LYS A 99 -16.44 1.63 6.36
CA LYS A 99 -17.10 1.48 5.06
C LYS A 99 -17.81 2.73 4.54
N GLY A 100 -18.13 3.70 5.40
CA GLY A 100 -18.86 4.90 5.03
C GLY A 100 -20.23 4.56 4.42
N ASP A 101 -20.55 5.17 3.28
CA ASP A 101 -21.77 4.90 2.51
C ASP A 101 -21.54 3.72 1.53
N ASP A 102 -20.92 2.65 2.04
CA ASP A 102 -20.46 1.47 1.31
C ASP A 102 -19.45 1.78 0.19
N ASP A 103 -18.63 2.83 0.38
CA ASP A 103 -17.64 3.34 -0.57
C ASP A 103 -16.26 3.60 0.05
N PHE A 104 -16.07 3.26 1.33
CA PHE A 104 -14.88 3.63 2.12
C PHE A 104 -14.55 5.12 2.03
N PHE A 105 -15.55 5.98 2.05
CA PHE A 105 -15.38 7.43 2.09
C PHE A 105 -16.15 8.06 3.26
N PRO A 106 -15.80 7.71 4.51
CA PRO A 106 -16.55 8.12 5.69
C PRO A 106 -16.51 9.64 5.88
N SER A 107 -17.67 10.24 6.16
CA SER A 107 -17.85 11.69 6.33
C SER A 107 -16.98 12.32 7.41
N ASN A 108 -16.57 11.57 8.43
CA ASN A 108 -15.73 12.06 9.51
C ASN A 108 -14.30 12.43 9.05
N TYR A 109 -13.84 11.83 7.96
CA TYR A 109 -12.45 11.93 7.49
C TYR A 109 -12.35 12.47 6.07
N SER A 110 -13.43 12.38 5.29
CA SER A 110 -13.47 12.71 3.86
C SER A 110 -12.88 14.08 3.51
N GLN A 111 -12.93 15.07 4.42
CA GLN A 111 -12.38 16.41 4.16
C GLN A 111 -10.85 16.46 3.95
N TYR A 112 -10.11 15.44 4.36
CA TYR A 112 -8.64 15.39 4.24
C TYR A 112 -8.10 14.17 3.48
N LEU A 113 -8.98 13.30 2.94
CA LEU A 113 -8.56 12.12 2.19
C LEU A 113 -8.19 12.45 0.74
N GLY A 114 -7.20 11.73 0.22
CA GLY A 114 -6.88 11.60 -1.20
C GLY A 114 -7.56 10.39 -1.84
N ASN A 115 -7.39 10.26 -3.16
CA ASN A 115 -7.91 9.10 -3.90
C ASN A 115 -7.12 7.83 -3.59
N ASP A 116 -5.81 7.96 -3.36
CA ASP A 116 -4.95 6.89 -2.88
C ASP A 116 -5.38 6.39 -1.50
N ASP A 117 -5.73 7.29 -0.56
CA ASP A 117 -6.23 6.87 0.75
C ASP A 117 -7.43 5.91 0.63
N GLN A 118 -8.42 6.31 -0.18
CA GLN A 118 -9.64 5.54 -0.41
C GLN A 118 -9.35 4.22 -1.14
N VAL A 119 -8.45 4.22 -2.12
CA VAL A 119 -8.24 3.05 -2.97
C VAL A 119 -7.66 1.88 -2.19
N PHE A 120 -6.79 2.11 -1.20
CA PHE A 120 -6.24 1.02 -0.37
C PHE A 120 -7.32 0.22 0.37
N TRP A 121 -8.40 0.86 0.80
CA TRP A 121 -9.55 0.16 1.38
C TRP A 121 -10.34 -0.63 0.33
N GLY A 122 -10.51 -0.07 -0.87
CA GLY A 122 -11.08 -0.79 -2.01
C GLY A 122 -10.27 -2.03 -2.38
N LEU A 123 -8.94 -1.91 -2.37
CA LEU A 123 -8.01 -3.01 -2.62
C LEU A 123 -8.07 -4.08 -1.52
N ALA A 124 -8.23 -3.70 -0.26
CA ALA A 124 -8.49 -4.64 0.83
C ALA A 124 -9.79 -5.41 0.60
N ALA A 125 -10.87 -4.71 0.23
CA ALA A 125 -12.18 -5.31 -0.05
C ALA A 125 -12.15 -6.27 -1.25
N ILE A 126 -11.57 -5.89 -2.39
CA ILE A 126 -11.50 -6.83 -3.51
C ILE A 126 -10.58 -8.03 -3.20
N THR A 127 -9.54 -7.83 -2.38
CA THR A 127 -8.71 -8.94 -1.88
C THR A 127 -9.55 -9.91 -1.04
N ALA A 128 -10.36 -9.40 -0.10
CA ALA A 128 -11.27 -10.19 0.71
C ALA A 128 -12.25 -11.01 -0.15
N ALA A 129 -12.81 -10.41 -1.20
CA ALA A 129 -13.70 -11.09 -2.13
C ALA A 129 -12.99 -12.21 -2.92
N GLU A 130 -11.78 -11.96 -3.41
CA GLU A 130 -10.95 -12.89 -4.19
C GLU A 130 -10.47 -14.10 -3.37
N VAL A 131 -10.48 -14.02 -2.05
CA VAL A 131 -10.06 -15.14 -1.18
C VAL A 131 -11.20 -15.74 -0.35
N ASN A 132 -12.45 -15.32 -0.60
CA ASN A 132 -13.62 -15.70 0.20
C ASN A 132 -13.42 -15.42 1.71
N PHE A 133 -12.85 -14.27 2.04
CA PHE A 133 -12.76 -13.84 3.44
C PHE A 133 -14.18 -13.73 4.03
N PRO A 134 -14.43 -14.19 5.27
CA PRO A 134 -15.79 -14.25 5.82
C PRO A 134 -16.50 -12.90 5.84
N GLU A 135 -17.77 -12.89 5.43
CA GLU A 135 -18.66 -11.71 5.49
C GLU A 135 -19.58 -11.80 6.73
N LEU A 136 -20.00 -10.65 7.27
CA LEU A 136 -20.98 -10.60 8.35
C LEU A 136 -22.41 -10.45 7.79
N SER A 137 -23.36 -11.16 8.40
CA SER A 137 -24.77 -11.05 8.02
C SER A 137 -25.29 -9.61 8.22
N GLY A 138 -26.02 -9.10 7.24
CA GLY A 138 -26.55 -7.73 7.24
C GLY A 138 -25.55 -6.64 6.85
N GLN A 139 -24.29 -6.98 6.61
CA GLN A 139 -23.29 -6.07 6.07
C GLN A 139 -23.18 -6.18 4.53
N PRO A 140 -22.68 -5.15 3.83
CA PRO A 140 -22.37 -5.25 2.41
C PRO A 140 -21.31 -6.33 2.16
N SER A 141 -21.34 -6.91 0.97
CA SER A 141 -20.32 -7.86 0.53
C SER A 141 -18.99 -7.16 0.27
N TRP A 142 -17.90 -7.90 0.29
CA TRP A 142 -16.58 -7.34 0.03
C TRP A 142 -16.45 -6.77 -1.38
N VAL A 143 -16.95 -7.48 -2.39
CA VAL A 143 -16.92 -7.00 -3.77
C VAL A 143 -17.79 -5.75 -3.94
N SER A 144 -18.92 -5.64 -3.23
CA SER A 144 -19.75 -4.43 -3.31
C SER A 144 -19.03 -3.20 -2.75
N LEU A 145 -18.29 -3.35 -1.65
CA LEU A 145 -17.48 -2.25 -1.11
C LEU A 145 -16.36 -1.83 -2.06
N ALA A 146 -15.72 -2.79 -2.74
CA ALA A 146 -14.76 -2.49 -3.80
C ALA A 146 -15.39 -1.76 -5.00
N GLN A 147 -16.61 -2.17 -5.40
CA GLN A 147 -17.39 -1.46 -6.43
C GLN A 147 -17.75 -0.04 -5.98
N GLY A 148 -18.07 0.18 -4.71
CA GLY A 148 -18.35 1.50 -4.15
C GLY A 148 -17.17 2.47 -4.26
N VAL A 149 -15.96 2.00 -3.93
CA VAL A 149 -14.72 2.78 -4.13
C VAL A 149 -14.54 3.14 -5.62
N PHE A 150 -14.66 2.15 -6.51
CA PHE A 150 -14.55 2.40 -7.95
C PHE A 150 -15.60 3.42 -8.44
N ASN A 151 -16.86 3.24 -8.04
CA ASN A 151 -17.99 4.08 -8.45
C ASN A 151 -17.86 5.53 -7.97
N THR A 152 -17.19 5.76 -6.85
CA THR A 152 -16.95 7.12 -6.31
C THR A 152 -15.67 7.76 -6.85
N GLN A 153 -14.69 6.97 -7.30
CA GLN A 153 -13.48 7.48 -7.94
C GLN A 153 -13.67 7.82 -9.42
N VAL A 154 -14.43 7.01 -10.17
CA VAL A 154 -14.66 7.22 -11.61
C VAL A 154 -15.16 8.65 -11.93
N PRO A 155 -16.14 9.22 -11.22
CA PRO A 155 -16.59 10.59 -11.45
C PRO A 155 -15.53 11.67 -11.23
N ARG A 156 -14.44 11.36 -10.50
CA ARG A 156 -13.33 12.28 -10.22
C ARG A 156 -12.22 12.23 -11.28
N TRP A 157 -12.36 11.39 -12.30
CA TRP A 157 -11.44 11.36 -13.44
C TRP A 157 -11.44 12.72 -14.16
N ASP A 158 -10.32 13.42 -14.06
CA ASP A 158 -10.26 14.82 -14.48
C ASP A 158 -9.74 14.96 -15.91
N THR A 159 -10.63 15.32 -16.83
CA THR A 159 -10.31 15.59 -18.23
C THR A 159 -10.01 17.07 -18.52
N SER A 160 -10.16 17.95 -17.54
CA SER A 160 -9.90 19.40 -17.70
C SER A 160 -8.41 19.74 -17.77
N SER A 161 -7.55 18.88 -17.22
CA SER A 161 -6.10 18.94 -17.35
C SER A 161 -5.54 17.60 -17.80
N CYS A 162 -4.43 17.63 -18.55
CA CYS A 162 -3.72 16.40 -18.96
C CYS A 162 -4.57 15.39 -19.75
N HIS A 163 -5.71 15.81 -20.30
CA HIS A 163 -6.64 14.98 -21.07
C HIS A 163 -7.18 13.75 -20.31
N GLY A 164 -7.13 13.75 -18.99
CA GLY A 164 -7.51 12.61 -18.13
C GLY A 164 -6.63 12.51 -16.89
N GLY A 165 -6.88 11.50 -16.06
CA GLY A 165 -6.09 11.18 -14.88
C GLY A 165 -6.74 11.62 -13.58
N MET A 166 -6.57 10.79 -12.55
CA MET A 166 -6.92 11.09 -11.17
C MET A 166 -5.89 12.05 -10.58
N ARG A 167 -6.39 13.08 -9.88
CA ARG A 167 -5.60 13.88 -8.96
C ARG A 167 -5.27 13.06 -7.71
N TRP A 168 -4.18 13.42 -7.03
CA TRP A 168 -3.84 12.83 -5.73
C TRP A 168 -4.93 13.15 -4.71
N GLN A 169 -5.12 14.43 -4.44
CA GLN A 169 -6.10 14.92 -3.47
C GLN A 169 -7.47 15.13 -4.12
N ILE A 170 -8.54 15.03 -3.31
CA ILE A 170 -9.93 15.09 -3.79
C ILE A 170 -10.45 16.52 -3.81
N TRP A 171 -9.99 17.37 -2.90
CA TRP A 171 -10.54 18.71 -2.70
C TRP A 171 -9.57 19.81 -3.14
N PRO A 172 -10.06 20.88 -3.82
CA PRO A 172 -9.21 21.96 -4.32
C PRO A 172 -8.36 22.69 -3.29
N TYR A 173 -8.75 22.66 -2.02
CA TYR A 173 -8.00 23.32 -0.93
C TYR A 173 -6.86 22.46 -0.35
N GLN A 174 -6.77 21.17 -0.72
CA GLN A 174 -5.72 20.28 -0.23
C GLN A 174 -4.42 20.52 -1.00
N SER A 175 -3.30 20.57 -0.28
CA SER A 175 -1.97 20.53 -0.88
C SER A 175 -1.80 19.23 -1.66
N GLY A 176 -1.47 19.32 -2.95
CA GLY A 176 -1.39 18.16 -3.84
C GLY A 176 -2.61 17.95 -4.74
N TYR A 177 -3.66 18.79 -4.64
CA TYR A 177 -4.80 18.71 -5.58
C TYR A 177 -4.39 18.92 -7.04
N LEU A 178 -3.37 19.74 -7.29
CA LEU A 178 -2.84 19.98 -8.64
C LEU A 178 -1.87 18.88 -9.12
N THR A 179 -1.55 17.91 -8.27
CA THR A 179 -0.70 16.76 -8.59
C THR A 179 -1.55 15.59 -9.09
N LYS A 180 -1.13 14.95 -10.18
CA LYS A 180 -1.58 13.61 -10.58
C LYS A 180 -0.43 12.64 -10.30
N ASN A 181 -0.67 11.65 -9.44
CA ASN A 181 0.37 10.72 -9.00
C ASN A 181 0.10 9.29 -9.50
N ALA A 182 1.16 8.49 -9.55
CA ALA A 182 1.11 7.11 -10.01
C ALA A 182 0.21 6.25 -9.12
N ILE A 183 0.25 6.42 -7.79
CA ILE A 183 -0.52 5.58 -6.88
C ILE A 183 -2.05 5.76 -7.02
N SER A 184 -2.55 6.99 -7.18
CA SER A 184 -4.01 7.20 -7.33
C SER A 184 -4.52 6.59 -8.64
N ASN A 185 -3.73 6.70 -9.71
CA ASN A 185 -4.11 6.18 -11.03
C ASN A 185 -3.89 4.67 -11.13
N GLY A 186 -2.72 4.18 -10.70
CA GLY A 186 -2.36 2.76 -10.67
C GLY A 186 -3.24 1.96 -9.70
N GLY A 187 -3.61 2.55 -8.56
CA GLY A 187 -4.58 1.99 -7.62
C GLY A 187 -5.95 1.78 -8.25
N LEU A 188 -6.51 2.81 -8.89
CA LEU A 188 -7.80 2.70 -9.60
C LEU A 188 -7.70 1.71 -10.77
N PHE A 189 -6.58 1.70 -11.49
CA PHE A 189 -6.32 0.75 -12.57
C PHE A 189 -6.37 -0.71 -12.10
N GLN A 190 -5.63 -1.07 -11.04
CA GLN A 190 -5.67 -2.44 -10.55
C GLN A 190 -7.03 -2.79 -9.94
N LEU A 191 -7.71 -1.85 -9.28
CA LEU A 191 -9.06 -2.08 -8.76
C LEU A 191 -10.04 -2.38 -9.90
N ALA A 192 -10.00 -1.59 -10.97
CA ALA A 192 -10.81 -1.80 -12.17
C ALA A 192 -10.51 -3.16 -12.83
N ALA A 193 -9.23 -3.51 -13.03
CA ALA A 193 -8.84 -4.79 -13.62
C ALA A 193 -9.30 -6.00 -12.78
N ARG A 194 -9.19 -5.90 -11.44
CA ARG A 194 -9.63 -6.94 -10.50
C ARG A 194 -11.15 -7.09 -10.49
N LEU A 195 -11.88 -5.98 -10.46
CA LEU A 195 -13.34 -5.98 -10.59
C LEU A 195 -13.81 -6.56 -11.92
N ALA A 196 -13.11 -6.26 -13.02
CA ALA A 196 -13.40 -6.84 -14.34
C ALA A 196 -13.28 -8.37 -14.30
N LEU A 197 -12.18 -8.90 -13.74
CA LEU A 197 -11.97 -10.33 -13.62
C LEU A 197 -12.96 -10.99 -12.66
N TYR A 198 -13.27 -10.35 -11.52
CA TYR A 198 -14.17 -10.89 -10.51
C TYR A 198 -15.62 -10.95 -11.00
N THR A 199 -16.11 -9.86 -11.58
CA THR A 199 -17.53 -9.66 -11.91
C THR A 199 -17.89 -9.99 -13.35
N LYS A 200 -16.90 -10.10 -14.24
CA LYS A 200 -17.05 -10.20 -15.71
C LYS A 200 -17.79 -9.04 -16.34
N ASN A 201 -17.88 -7.90 -15.65
CA ASN A 201 -18.48 -6.70 -16.21
C ASN A 201 -17.44 -5.93 -17.02
N ALA A 202 -17.71 -5.77 -18.32
CA ALA A 202 -16.83 -5.12 -19.28
C ALA A 202 -16.55 -3.64 -18.96
N THR A 203 -17.45 -2.94 -18.26
CA THR A 203 -17.23 -1.53 -17.89
C THR A 203 -15.97 -1.36 -17.05
N TYR A 204 -15.67 -2.29 -16.14
CA TYR A 204 -14.43 -2.21 -15.36
C TYR A 204 -13.19 -2.43 -16.23
N ALA A 205 -13.26 -3.34 -17.21
CA ALA A 205 -12.18 -3.57 -18.17
C ALA A 205 -11.95 -2.33 -19.05
N GLU A 206 -13.01 -1.68 -19.53
CA GLU A 206 -12.94 -0.44 -20.30
C GLU A 206 -12.28 0.71 -19.52
N TRP A 207 -12.54 0.79 -18.22
CA TRP A 207 -11.86 1.75 -17.34
C TRP A 207 -10.39 1.37 -17.12
N ALA A 208 -10.07 0.10 -16.92
CA ALA A 208 -8.69 -0.36 -16.80
C ALA A 208 -7.87 -0.02 -18.07
N GLU A 209 -8.45 -0.27 -19.25
CA GLU A 209 -7.92 0.13 -20.56
C GLU A 209 -7.67 1.65 -20.62
N ARG A 210 -8.69 2.45 -20.29
CA ARG A 210 -8.61 3.92 -20.30
C ARG A 210 -7.49 4.46 -19.41
N ILE A 211 -7.37 3.94 -18.19
CA ILE A 211 -6.40 4.44 -17.21
C ILE A 211 -4.97 4.07 -17.63
N TRP A 212 -4.76 2.84 -18.11
CA TRP A 212 -3.47 2.41 -18.65
C TRP A 212 -3.05 3.26 -19.85
N ASP A 213 -3.94 3.38 -20.84
CA ASP A 213 -3.66 4.11 -22.07
C ASP A 213 -3.38 5.59 -21.78
N TRP A 214 -4.14 6.23 -20.88
CA TRP A 214 -3.85 7.58 -20.42
C TRP A 214 -2.49 7.67 -19.71
N SER A 215 -2.22 6.76 -18.77
CA SER A 215 -0.96 6.77 -18.01
C SER A 215 0.24 6.70 -18.94
N ALA A 216 0.16 5.90 -20.01
CA ALA A 216 1.18 5.76 -21.04
C ALA A 216 1.43 7.02 -21.89
N THR A 217 0.49 7.98 -21.89
CA THR A 217 0.69 9.32 -22.51
C THR A 217 1.43 10.29 -21.61
N THR A 218 1.66 9.93 -20.34
CA THR A 218 2.28 10.78 -19.31
C THR A 218 3.58 10.13 -18.79
N PRO A 219 4.39 10.86 -18.01
CA PRO A 219 5.52 10.29 -17.31
C PRO A 219 5.18 9.20 -16.27
N LEU A 220 3.90 9.06 -15.89
CA LEU A 220 3.46 8.05 -14.91
C LEU A 220 3.56 6.62 -15.45
N LEU A 221 3.69 6.40 -16.77
CA LEU A 221 4.04 5.11 -17.36
C LEU A 221 4.92 5.30 -18.60
N LYS A 222 6.24 5.35 -18.39
CA LYS A 222 7.22 5.55 -19.47
C LYS A 222 7.48 4.25 -20.24
N GLN A 223 6.57 3.84 -21.13
CA GLN A 223 6.65 2.54 -21.85
C GLN A 223 7.98 2.28 -22.58
N LYS A 224 8.74 3.32 -22.95
CA LYS A 224 10.06 3.18 -23.59
C LYS A 224 11.08 2.46 -22.69
N ASN A 225 11.05 2.69 -21.38
CA ASN A 225 11.98 2.09 -20.42
C ASN A 225 11.25 1.43 -19.23
N TRP A 226 9.91 1.42 -19.26
CA TRP A 226 9.04 0.90 -18.22
C TRP A 226 9.22 1.55 -16.85
N ASN A 227 9.72 2.79 -16.82
CA ASN A 227 9.78 3.52 -15.56
C ASN A 227 8.45 4.16 -15.19
N ILE A 228 8.19 4.25 -13.89
CA ILE A 228 7.02 4.93 -13.33
C ILE A 228 7.51 6.19 -12.61
N ALA A 229 7.20 7.37 -13.13
CA ALA A 229 7.36 8.59 -12.34
C ALA A 229 6.32 8.59 -11.21
N ASP A 230 6.70 9.11 -10.04
CA ASP A 230 5.80 9.17 -8.89
C ASP A 230 4.65 10.16 -9.13
N SER A 231 4.95 11.29 -9.74
CA SER A 231 4.00 12.38 -9.89
C SER A 231 4.27 13.25 -11.12
N THR A 232 3.23 13.98 -11.52
CA THR A 232 3.22 15.01 -12.56
C THR A 232 2.18 16.07 -12.17
N THR A 233 2.21 17.26 -12.78
CA THR A 233 1.38 18.40 -12.38
C THR A 233 0.42 18.86 -13.46
N CYS A 234 -0.75 19.35 -13.04
CA CYS A 234 -1.78 19.83 -13.95
C CYS A 234 -1.34 21.11 -14.69
N GLU A 235 -0.54 21.94 -14.05
CA GLU A 235 -0.06 23.24 -14.53
C GLU A 235 0.81 23.09 -15.77
N THR A 236 1.62 22.04 -15.82
CA THR A 236 2.50 21.74 -16.96
C THR A 236 1.83 20.82 -17.99
N GLN A 237 0.51 20.61 -17.89
CA GLN A 237 -0.22 19.63 -18.70
C GLN A 237 0.39 18.22 -18.63
N CYS A 238 0.83 17.84 -17.42
CA CYS A 238 1.45 16.56 -17.11
C CYS A 238 2.71 16.24 -17.95
N THR A 239 3.47 17.28 -18.32
CA THR A 239 4.74 17.12 -19.04
C THR A 239 5.95 17.09 -18.11
N ASP A 240 5.81 17.65 -16.90
CA ASP A 240 6.80 17.52 -15.83
C ASP A 240 6.70 16.17 -15.11
N HIS A 241 7.70 15.86 -14.28
CA HIS A 241 7.70 14.61 -13.53
C HIS A 241 8.58 14.65 -12.26
N GLY A 242 8.08 14.00 -11.20
CA GLY A 242 8.87 13.57 -10.06
C GLY A 242 9.35 12.14 -10.25
N ASP A 243 10.67 11.93 -10.41
CA ASP A 243 11.24 10.62 -10.76
C ASP A 243 11.64 9.75 -9.56
N TRP A 244 11.05 9.96 -8.38
CA TRP A 244 11.22 9.01 -7.29
C TRP A 244 10.63 7.65 -7.68
N GLN A 245 11.44 6.61 -7.52
CA GLN A 245 11.06 5.25 -7.90
C GLN A 245 10.64 4.52 -6.63
N TRP A 246 9.36 4.16 -6.56
CA TRP A 246 8.76 3.50 -5.40
C TRP A 246 8.21 2.14 -5.80
N THR A 247 8.48 1.11 -5.00
CA THR A 247 8.09 -0.27 -5.34
C THR A 247 6.57 -0.38 -5.58
N TYR A 248 5.76 0.18 -4.69
CA TYR A 248 4.30 0.09 -4.76
C TYR A 248 3.69 0.65 -6.05
N ASN A 249 4.26 1.73 -6.61
CA ASN A 249 3.81 2.32 -7.87
C ASN A 249 3.96 1.30 -9.00
N TYR A 250 5.13 0.67 -9.12
CA TYR A 250 5.37 -0.42 -10.08
C TYR A 250 4.41 -1.59 -9.87
N ALA A 251 4.22 -2.03 -8.63
CA ALA A 251 3.37 -3.16 -8.34
C ALA A 251 1.89 -2.89 -8.67
N THR A 252 1.38 -1.67 -8.53
CA THR A 252 0.01 -1.35 -8.96
C THR A 252 -0.19 -1.58 -10.47
N PHE A 253 0.75 -1.11 -11.30
CA PHE A 253 0.68 -1.30 -12.75
C PHE A 253 0.94 -2.75 -13.18
N ILE A 254 1.89 -3.44 -12.55
CA ILE A 254 2.11 -4.88 -12.79
C ILE A 254 0.84 -5.67 -12.47
N THR A 255 0.18 -5.34 -11.36
CA THR A 255 -1.01 -6.05 -10.90
C THR A 255 -2.17 -5.83 -11.86
N GLY A 256 -2.51 -4.58 -12.17
CA GLY A 256 -3.60 -4.31 -13.10
C GLY A 256 -3.35 -4.93 -14.48
N ALA A 257 -2.12 -4.87 -15.00
CA ALA A 257 -1.77 -5.51 -16.27
C ALA A 257 -1.88 -7.02 -16.20
N GLY A 258 -1.46 -7.65 -15.11
CA GLY A 258 -1.59 -9.10 -14.92
C GLY A 258 -3.04 -9.58 -14.83
N TYR A 259 -3.90 -8.83 -14.13
CA TYR A 259 -5.33 -9.10 -14.08
C TYR A 259 -6.00 -8.91 -15.45
N MET A 260 -5.63 -7.88 -16.21
CA MET A 260 -6.13 -7.69 -17.57
C MET A 260 -5.62 -8.75 -18.55
N HIS A 261 -4.38 -9.21 -18.40
CA HIS A 261 -3.85 -10.35 -19.15
C HIS A 261 -4.69 -11.60 -18.92
N ASN A 262 -5.02 -11.91 -17.65
CA ASN A 262 -5.88 -13.04 -17.32
C ASN A 262 -7.32 -12.85 -17.84
N TYR A 263 -7.91 -11.66 -17.63
CA TYR A 263 -9.25 -11.33 -18.12
C TYR A 263 -9.40 -11.52 -19.63
N THR A 264 -8.37 -11.15 -20.40
CA THR A 264 -8.34 -11.30 -21.87
C THR A 264 -7.86 -12.68 -22.33
N ASN A 265 -7.71 -13.66 -21.44
CA ASN A 265 -7.16 -14.99 -21.72
C ASN A 265 -5.80 -14.94 -22.44
N GLY A 266 -5.01 -13.91 -22.17
CA GLY A 266 -3.70 -13.66 -22.77
C GLY A 266 -3.71 -13.26 -24.24
N THR A 267 -4.88 -12.98 -24.82
CA THR A 267 -5.01 -12.61 -26.24
C THR A 267 -4.54 -11.19 -26.54
N ALA A 268 -4.68 -10.27 -25.58
CA ALA A 268 -4.17 -8.90 -25.70
C ALA A 268 -2.71 -8.83 -25.24
N THR A 269 -1.78 -8.69 -26.20
CA THR A 269 -0.33 -8.77 -25.94
C THR A 269 0.19 -7.64 -25.07
N LYS A 270 -0.40 -6.44 -25.17
CA LYS A 270 0.02 -5.24 -24.41
C LYS A 270 0.10 -5.48 -22.90
N TRP A 271 -0.77 -6.33 -22.36
CA TRP A 271 -0.80 -6.64 -20.93
C TRP A 271 0.38 -7.52 -20.52
N LYS A 272 0.75 -8.50 -21.35
CA LYS A 272 1.94 -9.32 -21.11
C LYS A 272 3.21 -8.51 -21.24
N GLU A 273 3.30 -7.66 -22.26
CA GLU A 273 4.41 -6.72 -22.47
C GLU A 273 4.56 -5.78 -21.28
N GLY A 274 3.44 -5.24 -20.79
CA GLY A 274 3.39 -4.42 -19.58
C GLY A 274 3.93 -5.12 -18.34
N VAL A 275 3.45 -6.33 -18.05
CA VAL A 275 3.93 -7.15 -16.93
C VAL A 275 5.45 -7.41 -17.05
N GLN A 276 5.91 -7.86 -18.22
CA GLN A 276 7.32 -8.20 -18.43
C GLN A 276 8.24 -6.98 -18.36
N GLY A 277 7.84 -5.86 -18.97
CA GLY A 277 8.62 -4.63 -18.98
C GLY A 277 8.73 -4.00 -17.59
N LEU A 278 7.62 -3.95 -16.85
CA LEU A 278 7.60 -3.42 -15.48
C LEU A 278 8.33 -4.34 -14.49
N LEU A 279 8.25 -5.67 -14.65
CA LEU A 279 9.07 -6.60 -13.86
C LEU A 279 10.56 -6.40 -14.16
N GLY A 280 10.93 -6.25 -15.44
CA GLY A 280 12.33 -6.05 -15.85
C GLY A 280 12.93 -4.73 -15.33
N SER A 281 12.16 -3.65 -15.27
CA SER A 281 12.60 -2.38 -14.66
C SER A 281 12.56 -2.42 -13.13
N SER A 282 11.73 -3.27 -12.52
CA SER A 282 11.70 -3.48 -11.06
C SER A 282 12.96 -4.19 -10.53
N GLU A 283 13.83 -4.70 -11.39
CA GLU A 283 15.17 -5.20 -11.04
C GLU A 283 15.98 -4.17 -10.23
N GLN A 284 15.73 -2.86 -10.46
CA GLN A 284 16.38 -1.78 -9.73
C GLN A 284 16.15 -1.86 -8.20
N PHE A 285 15.03 -2.44 -7.75
CA PHE A 285 14.70 -2.60 -6.33
C PHE A 285 15.43 -3.77 -5.66
N TYR A 286 16.27 -4.48 -6.41
CA TYR A 286 17.09 -5.61 -5.95
C TYR A 286 18.57 -5.36 -6.24
N PRO A 287 19.19 -4.33 -5.63
CA PRO A 287 20.56 -3.93 -5.94
C PRO A 287 21.55 -5.09 -5.71
N THR A 288 22.35 -5.41 -6.73
CA THR A 288 23.30 -6.54 -6.69
C THR A 288 24.50 -6.28 -5.78
N GLN A 289 24.93 -5.02 -5.71
CA GLN A 289 25.82 -4.52 -4.66
C GLN A 289 24.90 -3.87 -3.63
N GLY A 290 24.70 -4.51 -2.47
CA GLY A 290 23.86 -3.92 -1.42
C GLY A 290 24.46 -2.62 -0.90
N TYR A 291 23.66 -1.84 -0.17
CA TYR A 291 24.10 -0.55 0.33
C TYR A 291 25.00 -0.71 1.57
N ASN A 292 25.99 0.18 1.74
CA ASN A 292 26.90 0.21 2.90
C ASN A 292 27.63 -1.12 3.16
N ASN A 293 28.07 -1.81 2.10
CA ASN A 293 28.73 -3.13 2.13
C ASN A 293 27.88 -4.29 2.67
N ALA A 294 26.57 -4.09 2.84
CA ALA A 294 25.65 -5.15 3.19
C ALA A 294 25.23 -5.95 1.93
N GLY A 295 24.76 -7.19 2.11
CA GLY A 295 24.50 -8.11 1.00
C GLY A 295 23.48 -7.58 -0.03
N GLY A 296 23.61 -7.98 -1.29
CA GLY A 296 22.74 -7.57 -2.41
C GLY A 296 21.63 -8.56 -2.78
N ASN A 297 20.82 -8.20 -3.79
CA ASN A 297 19.64 -8.91 -4.30
C ASN A 297 18.53 -9.10 -3.25
N VAL A 298 18.37 -8.11 -2.36
CA VAL A 298 17.30 -8.01 -1.36
C VAL A 298 16.43 -6.81 -1.71
N LEU A 299 15.11 -6.97 -1.61
CA LEU A 299 14.16 -5.90 -1.89
C LEU A 299 14.41 -4.67 -1.01
N SER A 300 14.52 -3.50 -1.64
CA SER A 300 14.80 -2.23 -0.97
C SER A 300 14.04 -1.07 -1.61
N GLU A 301 13.53 -0.15 -0.79
CA GLU A 301 13.10 1.17 -1.26
C GLU A 301 14.32 2.05 -1.58
N ILE A 302 14.84 1.90 -2.80
CA ILE A 302 16.08 2.52 -3.26
C ILE A 302 16.14 4.05 -3.13
N THR A 303 14.98 4.69 -3.07
CA THR A 303 14.87 6.15 -2.96
C THR A 303 15.14 6.63 -1.53
N CYS A 304 14.75 5.87 -0.51
CA CYS A 304 14.75 6.34 0.88
C CYS A 304 15.60 5.50 1.84
N GLU A 305 15.72 4.18 1.62
CA GLU A 305 16.46 3.30 2.53
C GLU A 305 17.96 3.59 2.58
N PRO A 306 18.67 3.83 1.44
CA PRO A 306 20.12 4.04 1.47
C PRO A 306 20.56 5.30 2.23
N ILE A 307 19.66 6.28 2.33
CA ILE A 307 19.90 7.58 2.98
C ILE A 307 19.20 7.70 4.33
N ASP A 308 18.51 6.65 4.78
CA ASP A 308 17.80 6.59 6.05
C ASP A 308 16.74 7.69 6.22
N LYS A 309 15.93 7.88 5.15
CA LYS A 309 14.89 8.91 5.10
C LYS A 309 13.50 8.37 4.75
N CYS A 310 13.27 7.07 4.91
CA CYS A 310 11.95 6.51 4.69
C CYS A 310 10.97 7.05 5.73
N ASP A 311 9.89 7.66 5.24
CA ASP A 311 8.77 8.04 6.10
C ASP A 311 7.88 6.82 6.44
N ARG A 312 6.85 7.07 7.25
CA ARG A 312 5.86 6.06 7.64
C ARG A 312 5.27 5.32 6.44
N ASN A 313 4.89 6.03 5.40
CA ASN A 313 4.24 5.45 4.23
C ASN A 313 5.21 4.53 3.48
N GLN A 314 6.42 5.03 3.23
CA GLN A 314 7.43 4.36 2.41
C GLN A 314 7.89 3.04 3.05
N LYS A 315 7.88 2.95 4.38
CA LYS A 315 8.17 1.71 5.12
C LYS A 315 7.22 0.55 4.78
N THR A 316 6.02 0.83 4.29
CA THR A 316 5.01 -0.19 3.97
C THR A 316 5.04 -0.68 2.51
N PHE A 317 5.72 0.04 1.60
CA PHE A 317 5.60 -0.19 0.15
C PHE A 317 6.05 -1.59 -0.28
N LYS A 318 7.10 -2.12 0.39
CA LYS A 318 7.59 -3.48 0.16
C LYS A 318 6.56 -4.56 0.51
N ALA A 319 5.63 -4.31 1.45
CA ALA A 319 4.52 -5.21 1.75
C ALA A 319 3.67 -5.44 0.50
N TYR A 320 3.28 -4.35 -0.16
CA TYR A 320 2.38 -4.36 -1.32
C TYR A 320 3.08 -4.96 -2.52
N PHE A 321 4.30 -4.50 -2.77
CA PHE A 321 5.11 -5.02 -3.87
C PHE A 321 5.27 -6.53 -3.79
N SER A 322 5.66 -7.06 -2.63
CA SER A 322 5.87 -8.49 -2.45
C SER A 322 4.58 -9.29 -2.63
N ASN A 323 3.49 -8.90 -1.94
CA ASN A 323 2.22 -9.63 -2.00
C ASN A 323 1.60 -9.60 -3.40
N TRP A 324 1.57 -8.44 -4.03
CA TRP A 324 0.92 -8.29 -5.33
C TRP A 324 1.69 -9.01 -6.44
N LEU A 325 3.02 -8.95 -6.46
CA LEU A 325 3.84 -9.71 -7.41
C LEU A 325 3.68 -11.22 -7.21
N ALA A 326 3.70 -11.69 -5.96
CA ALA A 326 3.44 -13.10 -5.66
C ALA A 326 2.06 -13.55 -6.16
N LEU A 327 1.02 -12.74 -5.98
CA LEU A 327 -0.32 -13.04 -6.51
C LEU A 327 -0.32 -13.17 -8.03
N ILE A 328 0.39 -12.29 -8.75
CA ILE A 328 0.51 -12.34 -10.21
C ILE A 328 1.10 -13.66 -10.70
N THR A 329 1.98 -14.31 -9.94
CA THR A 329 2.53 -15.63 -10.30
C THR A 329 1.46 -16.71 -10.49
N THR A 330 0.30 -16.55 -9.85
CA THR A 330 -0.81 -17.50 -9.92
C THR A 330 -1.72 -17.30 -11.13
N ILE A 331 -1.64 -16.13 -11.80
CA ILE A 331 -2.54 -15.76 -12.90
C ILE A 331 -1.84 -15.38 -14.21
N VAL A 332 -0.53 -15.12 -14.20
CA VAL A 332 0.25 -14.85 -15.41
C VAL A 332 1.35 -15.91 -15.57
N PRO A 333 1.20 -16.86 -16.51
CA PRO A 333 2.17 -17.91 -16.73
C PRO A 333 3.58 -17.38 -17.05
N GLY A 334 4.61 -18.02 -16.47
CA GLY A 334 6.02 -17.69 -16.70
C GLY A 334 6.58 -16.56 -15.83
N THR A 335 5.78 -15.96 -14.94
CA THR A 335 6.25 -14.91 -14.02
C THR A 335 6.85 -15.45 -12.72
N SER A 336 6.46 -16.67 -12.31
CA SER A 336 6.94 -17.31 -11.06
C SER A 336 8.47 -17.38 -11.00
N ASP A 337 9.13 -17.83 -12.07
CA ASP A 337 10.59 -18.00 -12.11
C ASP A 337 11.35 -16.67 -12.04
N LEU A 338 10.69 -15.56 -12.40
CA LEU A 338 11.26 -14.21 -12.32
C LEU A 338 11.08 -13.61 -10.93
N ILE A 339 9.93 -13.88 -10.29
CA ILE A 339 9.50 -13.22 -9.06
C ILE A 339 9.96 -13.99 -7.81
N MET A 340 9.68 -15.28 -7.73
CA MET A 340 9.81 -16.06 -6.50
C MET A 340 11.25 -16.15 -5.97
N PRO A 341 12.31 -16.31 -6.79
CA PRO A 341 13.68 -16.35 -6.28
C PRO A 341 14.09 -15.09 -5.51
N LYS A 342 13.63 -13.92 -5.95
CA LYS A 342 13.90 -12.61 -5.33
C LYS A 342 13.15 -12.43 -4.01
N LEU A 343 11.88 -12.81 -3.99
CA LEU A 343 11.06 -12.75 -2.79
C LEU A 343 11.56 -13.72 -1.71
N ARG A 344 12.11 -14.88 -2.10
CA ARG A 344 12.73 -15.84 -1.17
C ARG A 344 13.96 -15.26 -0.47
N THR A 345 14.89 -14.71 -1.25
CA THR A 345 16.09 -14.03 -0.71
C THR A 345 15.68 -12.87 0.21
N SER A 346 14.65 -12.12 -0.18
CA SER A 346 14.17 -10.98 0.60
C SER A 346 13.48 -11.40 1.90
N ALA A 347 12.71 -12.49 1.92
CA ALA A 347 12.09 -12.99 3.15
C ALA A 347 13.11 -13.48 4.17
N GLN A 348 14.19 -14.14 3.74
CA GLN A 348 15.28 -14.53 4.64
C GLN A 348 15.92 -13.30 5.27
N ALA A 349 16.30 -12.31 4.45
CA ALA A 349 16.92 -11.08 4.93
C ALA A 349 15.98 -10.24 5.81
N ALA A 350 14.68 -10.22 5.52
CA ALA A 350 13.67 -9.51 6.30
C ALA A 350 13.57 -10.09 7.72
N VAL A 351 13.46 -11.42 7.85
CA VAL A 351 13.36 -12.09 9.15
C VAL A 351 14.61 -11.91 10.01
N GLU A 352 15.78 -11.80 9.39
CA GLU A 352 17.03 -11.49 10.11
C GLU A 352 17.02 -10.11 10.79
N THR A 353 16.14 -9.19 10.38
CA THR A 353 15.96 -7.90 11.06
C THR A 353 15.04 -7.97 12.28
N CYS A 354 14.32 -9.08 12.48
CA CYS A 354 13.31 -9.29 13.52
C CYS A 354 13.95 -9.69 14.85
N THR A 355 14.70 -8.74 15.43
CA THR A 355 15.48 -8.89 16.66
C THR A 355 15.24 -7.76 17.66
N GLY A 356 14.34 -6.82 17.34
CA GLY A 356 14.03 -5.64 18.14
C GLY A 356 12.91 -5.86 19.17
N GLY A 357 12.68 -4.85 19.99
CA GLY A 357 11.64 -4.86 21.03
C GLY A 357 11.99 -5.71 22.26
N SER A 358 11.13 -5.65 23.29
CA SER A 358 11.36 -6.38 24.56
C SER A 358 11.37 -7.90 24.40
N ASN A 359 10.62 -8.41 23.42
CA ASN A 359 10.49 -9.83 23.14
C ASN A 359 11.48 -10.32 22.06
N GLY A 360 12.27 -9.42 21.47
CA GLY A 360 13.26 -9.75 20.45
C GLY A 360 12.68 -10.20 19.09
N ASN A 361 11.45 -9.80 18.77
CA ASN A 361 10.75 -10.18 17.54
C ASN A 361 10.48 -9.02 16.57
N LEU A 362 10.60 -7.76 17.00
CA LEU A 362 10.22 -6.63 16.15
C LEU A 362 11.23 -6.45 15.00
N CYS A 363 10.70 -6.20 13.82
CA CYS A 363 11.42 -6.18 12.57
C CYS A 363 11.88 -4.78 12.15
N GLY A 364 12.95 -4.74 11.34
CA GLY A 364 13.51 -3.51 10.78
C GLY A 364 13.12 -3.28 9.33
N THR A 365 13.33 -2.05 8.86
CA THR A 365 12.99 -1.64 7.50
C THR A 365 14.07 -2.10 6.51
N LYS A 366 15.36 -1.97 6.86
CA LYS A 366 16.49 -2.18 5.94
C LYS A 366 16.93 -3.64 5.89
N TRP A 367 16.16 -4.49 5.21
CA TRP A 367 16.39 -5.94 5.12
C TRP A 367 17.78 -6.31 4.61
N TYR A 368 18.32 -5.56 3.63
CA TYR A 368 19.65 -5.82 3.09
C TYR A 368 20.75 -5.73 4.17
N SER A 369 20.54 -4.89 5.21
CA SER A 369 21.49 -4.70 6.32
C SER A 369 21.46 -5.84 7.34
N ARG A 370 20.34 -6.58 7.43
CA ARG A 370 20.12 -7.64 8.44
C ARG A 370 20.25 -7.14 9.88
N GLN A 371 20.02 -5.84 10.08
CA GLN A 371 19.99 -5.19 11.38
C GLN A 371 18.59 -4.66 11.63
N THR A 372 18.15 -4.74 12.88
CA THR A 372 16.89 -4.12 13.31
C THR A 372 17.03 -2.60 13.36
N ASP A 373 15.92 -1.89 13.21
CA ASP A 373 15.90 -0.43 13.33
C ASP A 373 16.11 -0.01 14.79
N PRO A 374 16.52 1.25 15.07
CA PRO A 374 16.57 1.76 16.44
C PRO A 374 15.23 1.58 17.16
N ALA A 375 15.27 1.29 18.47
CA ALA A 375 14.07 0.93 19.23
C ALA A 375 12.95 1.98 19.19
N ASN A 376 13.29 3.27 19.05
CA ASN A 376 12.35 4.38 18.94
C ASN A 376 11.75 4.55 17.52
N GLU A 377 12.15 3.73 16.56
CA GLU A 377 11.68 3.75 15.18
C GLU A 377 10.90 2.49 14.79
N LEU A 378 10.90 1.47 15.65
CA LEU A 378 10.12 0.24 15.48
C LEU A 378 8.62 0.56 15.57
N ALA A 379 7.87 0.15 14.56
CA ALA A 379 6.46 0.44 14.43
C ALA A 379 5.76 -0.62 13.57
N LEU A 380 4.44 -0.47 13.41
CA LEU A 380 3.59 -1.38 12.64
C LEU A 380 4.04 -1.55 11.19
N GLU A 381 4.59 -0.50 10.58
CA GLU A 381 4.88 -0.47 9.15
C GLU A 381 5.99 -1.44 8.75
N GLN A 382 6.98 -1.64 9.62
CA GLN A 382 8.01 -2.67 9.44
C GLN A 382 7.40 -4.07 9.52
N GLU A 383 6.55 -4.33 10.50
CA GLU A 383 5.87 -5.62 10.65
C GLU A 383 4.99 -5.93 9.44
N MET A 384 4.27 -4.92 8.92
CA MET A 384 3.47 -5.07 7.71
C MET A 384 4.32 -5.45 6.50
N SER A 385 5.47 -4.81 6.33
CA SER A 385 6.41 -5.12 5.24
C SER A 385 6.99 -6.51 5.36
N VAL A 386 7.41 -6.94 6.56
CA VAL A 386 7.93 -8.30 6.76
C VAL A 386 6.84 -9.34 6.58
N LEU A 387 5.64 -9.12 7.12
CA LEU A 387 4.50 -10.01 6.93
C LEU A 387 4.15 -10.13 5.44
N GLY A 388 4.23 -9.04 4.69
CA GLY A 388 3.95 -9.04 3.26
C GLY A 388 4.90 -9.93 2.46
N VAL A 389 6.22 -9.90 2.74
CA VAL A 389 7.15 -10.78 2.04
C VAL A 389 7.05 -12.24 2.51
N LEU A 390 6.68 -12.49 3.77
CA LEU A 390 6.39 -13.84 4.27
C LEU A 390 5.14 -14.44 3.61
N ASN A 391 4.05 -13.68 3.56
CA ASN A 391 2.83 -14.04 2.84
C ASN A 391 3.13 -14.33 1.36
N ALA A 392 3.90 -13.46 0.71
CA ALA A 392 4.31 -13.66 -0.67
C ALA A 392 5.05 -14.99 -0.90
N ASN A 393 5.83 -15.47 0.06
CA ASN A 393 6.51 -16.77 -0.03
C ASN A 393 5.59 -17.98 0.27
N LEU A 394 4.50 -17.77 1.00
CA LEU A 394 3.49 -18.80 1.25
C LEU A 394 2.62 -19.12 0.02
N ILE A 395 2.54 -18.20 -0.96
CA ILE A 395 1.66 -18.34 -2.14
C ILE A 395 1.87 -19.67 -2.88
N ARG A 396 3.12 -20.13 -2.96
CA ARG A 396 3.53 -21.33 -3.71
C ARG A 396 3.03 -22.64 -3.09
N PHE A 397 2.59 -22.60 -1.83
CA PHE A 397 1.99 -23.76 -1.17
C PHE A 397 0.46 -23.77 -1.31
N LYS A 398 -0.15 -22.61 -1.59
CA LYS A 398 -1.60 -22.49 -1.71
C LYS A 398 -2.13 -23.07 -3.02
N ASN A 399 -1.37 -22.96 -4.11
CA ASN A 399 -1.73 -23.45 -5.46
C ASN A 399 -3.14 -23.02 -5.91
N GLN A 400 -3.57 -21.81 -5.55
CA GLN A 400 -4.90 -21.31 -5.83
C GLN A 400 -4.81 -19.88 -6.37
N ALA A 401 -5.43 -19.65 -7.52
CA ALA A 401 -5.61 -18.32 -8.08
C ALA A 401 -6.74 -17.55 -7.37
N PRO A 402 -6.76 -16.21 -7.45
CA PRO A 402 -7.90 -15.38 -7.04
C PRO A 402 -9.24 -15.91 -7.54
N LEU A 403 -10.21 -15.90 -6.63
CA LEU A 403 -11.59 -16.23 -6.93
C LEU A 403 -12.30 -15.07 -7.64
N SER A 404 -13.35 -15.42 -8.35
CA SER A 404 -14.25 -14.61 -9.17
C SER A 404 -15.64 -15.24 -9.08
N ALA A 405 -16.67 -14.54 -9.57
CA ALA A 405 -18.04 -15.03 -9.56
C ALA A 405 -18.21 -16.41 -10.23
N ASP A 406 -17.35 -16.74 -11.21
CA ASP A 406 -17.49 -17.96 -12.02
C ASP A 406 -16.61 -19.14 -11.56
N ASN A 407 -15.70 -18.93 -10.60
CA ASN A 407 -14.78 -19.98 -10.12
C ASN A 407 -14.82 -20.17 -8.59
N GLY A 408 -15.93 -19.82 -7.95
CA GLY A 408 -16.19 -20.11 -6.53
C GLY A 408 -16.15 -18.90 -5.60
N GLY A 409 -16.02 -17.68 -6.13
CA GLY A 409 -16.20 -16.44 -5.37
C GLY A 409 -17.64 -16.30 -4.86
N THR A 410 -17.79 -16.05 -3.56
CA THR A 410 -19.10 -16.03 -2.88
C THR A 410 -19.65 -14.62 -2.64
N SER A 411 -18.77 -13.64 -2.55
CA SER A 411 -19.08 -12.23 -2.31
C SER A 411 -19.95 -11.66 -3.44
N LYS A 412 -21.09 -11.05 -3.09
CA LYS A 412 -22.16 -10.69 -4.05
C LYS A 412 -22.03 -9.27 -4.61
N SER A 413 -21.98 -9.14 -5.93
CA SER A 413 -21.94 -7.85 -6.63
C SER A 413 -23.12 -6.93 -6.29
N ASN A 414 -22.84 -5.65 -6.08
CA ASN A 414 -23.82 -4.56 -6.11
C ASN A 414 -23.25 -3.43 -6.98
N PRO A 415 -23.64 -3.36 -8.27
CA PRO A 415 -23.14 -2.33 -9.19
C PRO A 415 -23.47 -0.90 -8.79
N ASN A 416 -24.45 -0.69 -7.91
CA ASN A 416 -24.87 0.62 -7.40
C ASN A 416 -24.24 0.94 -6.02
N ALA A 417 -23.30 0.13 -5.52
CA ALA A 417 -22.63 0.45 -4.27
C ALA A 417 -21.94 1.82 -4.36
N GLY A 418 -21.98 2.58 -3.27
CA GLY A 418 -21.40 3.92 -3.20
C GLY A 418 -22.10 4.98 -4.03
N THR A 419 -23.11 4.69 -4.87
CA THR A 419 -23.72 5.69 -5.78
C THR A 419 -24.64 6.70 -5.08
N ASN A 420 -25.07 6.41 -3.86
CA ASN A 420 -25.97 7.26 -3.07
C ASN A 420 -25.21 8.25 -2.17
N SER A 421 -23.88 8.31 -2.21
CA SER A 421 -23.13 9.21 -1.32
C SER A 421 -23.36 10.67 -1.71
N THR A 422 -23.77 11.50 -0.75
CA THR A 422 -24.07 12.93 -0.98
C THR A 422 -22.81 13.78 -1.22
N ASN A 423 -21.62 13.19 -1.04
CA ASN A 423 -20.31 13.85 -1.11
C ASN A 423 -19.53 13.54 -2.41
N GLN A 424 -20.17 12.93 -3.40
CA GLN A 424 -19.51 12.43 -4.62
C GLN A 424 -18.89 13.48 -5.52
N GLN A 425 -19.36 14.72 -5.44
CA GLN A 425 -18.91 15.77 -6.33
C GLN A 425 -17.86 16.61 -5.61
N ALA A 426 -16.59 16.38 -5.97
CA ALA A 426 -15.63 17.48 -5.91
C ALA A 426 -16.28 18.65 -6.67
N PRO A 427 -16.41 19.85 -6.05
CA PRO A 427 -17.07 20.96 -6.71
C PRO A 427 -16.36 21.21 -8.04
N ILE A 428 -17.12 21.16 -9.13
CA ILE A 428 -16.61 21.56 -10.44
C ILE A 428 -16.27 23.05 -10.28
N MET A 429 -14.97 23.34 -10.22
CA MET A 429 -14.49 24.71 -10.18
C MET A 429 -14.81 25.32 -11.54
N ASN A 430 -15.87 26.12 -11.60
CA ASN A 430 -16.18 26.92 -12.78
C ASN A 430 -14.96 27.75 -13.16
N GLN A 431 -14.76 28.00 -14.46
CA GLN A 431 -13.72 28.92 -14.90
C GLN A 431 -13.88 30.26 -14.16
N VAL A 432 -12.83 30.66 -13.43
CA VAL A 432 -12.79 31.93 -12.72
C VAL A 432 -12.92 33.05 -13.74
N THR A 433 -14.07 33.72 -13.73
CA THR A 433 -14.38 34.81 -14.66
C THR A 433 -13.65 36.09 -14.25
N THR A 434 -13.61 37.07 -15.16
CA THR A 434 -13.14 38.43 -14.82
C THR A 434 -13.94 39.03 -13.66
N GLY A 435 -15.24 38.69 -13.56
CA GLY A 435 -16.10 39.11 -12.46
C GLY A 435 -15.68 38.53 -11.13
N ASP A 436 -15.33 37.24 -11.10
CA ASP A 436 -14.86 36.56 -9.87
C ASP A 436 -13.53 37.15 -9.39
N ARG A 437 -12.61 37.45 -10.31
CA ARG A 437 -11.32 38.10 -9.98
C ARG A 437 -11.53 39.50 -9.43
N ALA A 438 -12.43 40.29 -10.03
CA ALA A 438 -12.76 41.63 -9.54
C ALA A 438 -13.42 41.56 -8.16
N GLY A 439 -14.39 40.65 -7.96
CA GLY A 439 -15.06 40.43 -6.68
C GLY A 439 -14.08 39.99 -5.58
N ALA A 440 -13.21 39.02 -5.87
CA ALA A 440 -12.18 38.57 -4.93
C ALA A 440 -11.18 39.69 -4.57
N GLY A 441 -10.79 40.51 -5.56
CA GLY A 441 -9.95 41.68 -5.34
C GLY A 441 -10.60 42.72 -4.41
N ILE A 442 -11.87 43.03 -4.64
CA ILE A 442 -12.66 43.95 -3.78
C ILE A 442 -12.77 43.39 -2.37
N LEU A 443 -13.14 42.10 -2.22
CA LEU A 443 -13.31 41.46 -0.93
C LEU A 443 -12.00 41.47 -0.13
N THR A 444 -10.90 41.14 -0.81
CA THR A 444 -9.55 41.16 -0.21
C THR A 444 -9.18 42.56 0.24
N PHE A 445 -9.42 43.58 -0.59
CA PHE A 445 -9.16 44.97 -0.23
C PHE A 445 -9.96 45.39 1.01
N VAL A 446 -11.26 45.09 1.06
CA VAL A 446 -12.13 45.38 2.21
C VAL A 446 -11.65 44.66 3.47
N PHE A 447 -11.27 43.38 3.36
CA PHE A 447 -10.83 42.60 4.50
C PHE A 447 -9.48 43.11 5.05
N VAL A 448 -8.51 43.37 4.17
CA VAL A 448 -7.18 43.88 4.55
C VAL A 448 -7.29 45.28 5.15
N THR A 449 -8.11 46.17 4.56
CA THR A 449 -8.33 47.50 5.12
C THR A 449 -9.07 47.44 6.45
N GLY A 450 -10.12 46.63 6.58
CA GLY A 450 -10.82 46.40 7.84
C GLY A 450 -9.90 45.85 8.93
N TRP A 451 -9.06 44.88 8.59
CA TRP A 451 -8.07 44.33 9.50
C TRP A 451 -7.02 45.36 9.92
N ALA A 452 -6.49 46.14 8.98
CA ALA A 452 -5.54 47.22 9.26
C ALA A 452 -6.16 48.30 10.16
N VAL A 453 -7.44 48.65 9.95
CA VAL A 453 -8.19 49.59 10.80
C VAL A 453 -8.35 49.01 12.21
N ALA A 454 -8.76 47.75 12.34
CA ALA A 454 -8.91 47.08 13.64
C ALA A 454 -7.58 47.00 14.41
N VAL A 455 -6.48 46.64 13.73
CA VAL A 455 -5.14 46.62 14.31
C VAL A 455 -4.70 48.02 14.73
N THR A 456 -4.92 49.03 13.89
CA THR A 456 -4.59 50.42 14.21
C THR A 456 -5.40 50.94 15.40
N TRP A 457 -6.68 50.58 15.49
CA TRP A 457 -7.55 50.92 16.62
C TRP A 457 -7.05 50.27 17.92
N MET A 458 -6.67 48.99 17.91
CA MET A 458 -6.08 48.33 19.07
C MET A 458 -4.76 48.95 19.50
N ILE A 459 -3.87 49.30 18.57
CA ILE A 459 -2.55 49.90 18.87
C ILE A 459 -2.68 51.33 19.40
N ARG A 460 -3.61 52.11 18.86
CA ARG A 460 -3.82 53.51 19.28
C ARG A 460 -4.64 53.64 20.57
N GLY A 461 -5.00 52.53 21.20
CA GLY A 461 -5.77 52.52 22.45
C GLY A 461 -7.18 53.01 22.23
N GLY A 462 -7.96 52.22 21.49
CA GLY A 462 -9.42 52.28 21.55
C GLY A 462 -9.97 52.09 22.95
#